data_AF-Q09284-F1
#
_entry.id   AF-Q09284-F1
#
_cell.length_a   1.000
_cell.length_b   1.000
_cell.length_c   1.000
_cell.angle_alpha   90.00
_cell.angle_beta   90.00
_cell.angle_gamma   90.00
#
_symmetry.space_group_name_H-M   'P 1'
#
loop_
_entity.id
_entity.type
_entity.pdbx_description
1 polymer ?
#
loop_
_entity_poly.entity_id
_entity_poly.type
_entity_poly.pdbx_seq_one_letter_code
_entity_poly.pdbx_strand_id
1 'polypeptide(L)'
;MRRITCCFPIKIHRRQPPSPPSTITLSSYEYSSLAVGIISDLKEEGCDTLLVKLQKDANRKIGMGVGVRDRGILITTVVPGSVAAEKLKVGDRILAVNGRPILDQRSVVKSVKASGQRLYLQIARPHKVHK
;
A
#
# COMPACT_ATOMS: atom_id res chain seq x y z
N MET A 1 -11.46 73.96 19.50
CA MET A 1 -10.15 73.40 19.10
C MET A 1 -10.41 72.12 18.32
N ARG A 2 -10.65 72.19 17.00
CA ARG A 2 -9.78 71.70 15.90
C ARG A 2 -8.99 70.41 16.24
N ARG A 3 -9.41 69.27 15.67
CA ARG A 3 -8.61 68.39 14.78
C ARG A 3 -9.48 67.20 14.35
N ILE A 4 -9.94 67.22 13.10
CA ILE A 4 -9.38 66.51 11.93
C ILE A 4 -9.89 65.06 11.86
N THR A 5 -10.85 64.90 10.96
CA THR A 5 -11.31 63.69 10.28
C THR A 5 -10.16 62.99 9.56
N CYS A 6 -10.12 61.66 9.62
CA CYS A 6 -9.61 60.83 8.51
C CYS A 6 -10.58 59.67 8.30
N CYS A 7 -11.29 59.74 7.17
CA CYS A 7 -11.94 58.60 6.54
C CYS A 7 -10.88 57.64 6.03
N PHE A 8 -11.10 56.33 6.20
CA PHE A 8 -10.67 55.35 5.19
C PHE A 8 -11.66 54.18 5.20
N PRO A 9 -12.36 53.92 4.08
CA PRO A 9 -13.09 52.68 3.89
C PRO A 9 -12.17 51.71 3.14
N ILE A 10 -11.91 50.53 3.70
CA ILE A 10 -11.32 49.42 2.96
C ILE A 10 -12.32 48.26 2.98
N LYS A 11 -13.05 48.13 1.86
CA LYS A 11 -13.74 46.89 1.48
C LYS A 11 -12.66 45.87 1.12
N ILE A 12 -12.46 44.83 1.94
CA ILE A 12 -11.83 43.58 1.47
C ILE A 12 -12.95 42.58 1.26
N HIS A 13 -13.31 42.40 0.00
CA HIS A 13 -14.14 41.31 -0.48
C HIS A 13 -13.45 39.97 -0.18
N ARG A 14 -14.22 39.01 0.33
CA ARG A 14 -13.86 37.59 0.36
C ARG A 14 -13.35 37.16 -1.01
N ARG A 15 -12.09 36.77 -1.14
CA ARG A 15 -11.64 35.83 -2.18
C ARG A 15 -10.55 34.92 -1.61
N GLN A 16 -10.65 33.67 -2.05
CA GLN A 16 -10.04 32.43 -1.60
C GLN A 16 -8.52 32.48 -1.40
N PRO A 17 -7.96 31.54 -0.59
CA PRO A 17 -6.52 31.40 -0.45
C PRO A 17 -5.86 31.07 -1.80
N PRO A 18 -4.75 31.73 -2.17
CA PRO A 18 -3.97 31.37 -3.36
C PRO A 18 -3.08 30.15 -3.12
N SER A 19 -2.83 29.43 -4.21
CA SER A 19 -2.27 28.08 -4.40
C SER A 19 -0.81 27.83 -3.96
N PRO A 20 -0.41 26.55 -3.72
CA PRO A 20 0.96 26.17 -3.35
C PRO A 20 1.95 26.25 -4.53
N PRO A 21 3.26 26.44 -4.27
CA PRO A 21 4.29 26.42 -5.31
C PRO A 21 4.71 24.98 -5.69
N SER A 22 4.78 24.71 -6.99
CA SER A 22 5.40 23.53 -7.59
C SER A 22 6.93 23.61 -7.48
N THR A 23 7.60 22.72 -6.73
CA THR A 23 8.96 22.20 -7.03
C THR A 23 9.25 20.96 -6.15
N ILE A 24 9.86 19.97 -6.77
CA ILE A 24 10.00 18.56 -6.39
C ILE A 24 10.86 18.36 -5.12
N THR A 25 10.33 17.62 -4.15
CA THR A 25 11.08 16.65 -3.33
C THR A 25 10.09 15.57 -2.88
N LEU A 26 9.81 14.62 -3.77
CA LEU A 26 9.05 13.41 -3.43
C LEU A 26 9.95 12.48 -2.61
N SER A 27 9.96 12.66 -1.30
CA SER A 27 10.64 11.75 -0.37
C SER A 27 9.69 11.38 0.75
N SER A 28 8.85 10.37 0.48
CA SER A 28 8.16 9.52 1.48
C SER A 28 7.16 10.24 2.42
N TYR A 29 6.22 9.52 3.01
CA TYR A 29 5.34 9.99 4.12
C TYR A 29 4.00 10.68 3.85
N GLU A 30 3.50 10.77 2.61
CA GLU A 30 2.03 10.75 2.40
C GLU A 30 1.54 9.28 2.39
N TYR A 31 1.64 8.62 3.54
CA TYR A 31 1.04 7.30 3.81
C TYR A 31 -0.48 7.48 3.94
N SER A 32 -1.10 7.67 2.78
CA SER A 32 -2.50 8.02 2.54
C SER A 32 -3.47 7.05 3.27
N SER A 33 -3.82 7.44 4.50
CA SER A 33 -5.13 7.37 5.19
C SER A 33 -5.91 6.06 5.26
N LEU A 34 -5.37 4.95 4.77
CA LEU A 34 -5.72 3.57 5.09
C LEU A 34 -4.41 2.85 5.39
N ALA A 35 -3.79 3.18 6.52
CA ALA A 35 -2.44 2.75 6.84
C ALA A 35 -2.38 1.25 7.19
N VAL A 36 -2.53 0.38 6.19
CA VAL A 36 -2.05 -0.99 6.32
C VAL A 36 -0.53 -0.88 6.46
N GLY A 37 -0.02 -1.04 7.67
CA GLY A 37 1.42 -1.03 7.95
C GLY A 37 2.07 -2.38 7.65
N ILE A 38 3.40 -2.37 7.53
CA ILE A 38 4.20 -3.60 7.62
C ILE A 38 4.18 -4.05 9.08
N ILE A 39 3.72 -5.27 9.34
CA ILE A 39 3.75 -5.89 10.66
C ILE A 39 5.19 -6.33 10.93
N SER A 40 5.88 -5.62 11.83
CA SER A 40 7.27 -5.89 12.17
C SER A 40 7.47 -7.27 12.80
N ASP A 41 6.48 -7.78 13.54
CA ASP A 41 6.50 -9.11 14.17
C ASP A 41 6.59 -10.27 13.17
N LEU A 42 6.21 -10.06 11.91
CA LEU A 42 6.27 -11.07 10.86
C LEU A 42 7.54 -10.97 10.01
N LYS A 43 8.42 -10.00 10.31
CA LYS A 43 9.66 -9.82 9.56
C LYS A 43 10.60 -10.99 9.86
N GLU A 44 10.90 -11.80 8.85
CA GLU A 44 11.92 -12.84 8.96
C GLU A 44 13.33 -12.28 8.74
N GLU A 45 14.29 -12.73 9.54
CA GLU A 45 15.71 -12.43 9.32
C GLU A 45 16.20 -13.10 8.02
N GLY A 46 16.92 -12.36 7.17
CA GLY A 46 17.40 -12.83 5.87
C GLY A 46 16.41 -12.69 4.71
N CYS A 47 15.28 -12.00 4.90
CA CYS A 47 14.34 -11.65 3.83
C CYS A 47 14.02 -10.14 3.82
N ASP A 48 13.83 -9.59 2.62
CA ASP A 48 13.33 -8.22 2.44
C ASP A 48 11.80 -8.21 2.56
N THR A 49 11.29 -7.55 3.60
CA THR A 49 9.84 -7.40 3.80
C THR A 49 9.30 -6.20 3.03
N LEU A 50 8.31 -6.44 2.16
CA LEU A 50 7.74 -5.44 1.26
C LEU A 50 6.21 -5.44 1.39
N LEU A 51 5.60 -4.25 1.41
CA LEU A 51 4.16 -4.10 1.33
C LEU A 51 3.74 -3.83 -0.12
N VAL A 52 3.06 -4.80 -0.71
CA VAL A 52 2.59 -4.77 -2.10
C VAL A 52 1.12 -4.41 -2.12
N LYS A 53 0.77 -3.28 -2.74
CA LYS A 53 -0.61 -2.93 -3.06
C LYS A 53 -1.01 -3.53 -4.40
N LEU A 54 -2.05 -4.35 -4.38
CA LEU A 54 -2.72 -4.89 -5.54
C LEU A 54 -4.11 -4.26 -5.68
N GLN A 55 -4.44 -3.89 -6.90
CA GLN A 55 -5.79 -3.46 -7.25
C GLN A 55 -6.47 -4.61 -7.99
N LYS A 56 -7.49 -5.22 -7.41
CA LYS A 56 -8.25 -6.27 -8.10
C LYS A 56 -9.60 -5.73 -8.53
N ASP A 57 -10.11 -6.26 -9.63
CA ASP A 57 -11.54 -6.11 -9.92
C ASP A 57 -12.29 -7.06 -8.99
N ALA A 58 -13.36 -6.59 -8.33
CA ALA A 58 -14.15 -7.44 -7.42
C ALA A 58 -14.65 -8.73 -8.10
N ASN A 59 -14.80 -8.69 -9.42
CA ASN A 59 -15.31 -9.79 -10.24
C ASN A 59 -14.21 -10.67 -10.88
N ARG A 60 -12.93 -10.31 -10.74
CA ARG A 60 -11.81 -11.01 -11.37
C ARG A 60 -10.87 -11.59 -10.33
N LYS A 61 -10.34 -12.78 -10.59
CA LYS A 61 -9.28 -13.36 -9.76
C LYS A 61 -8.03 -12.48 -9.87
N ILE A 62 -7.26 -12.38 -8.79
CA ILE A 62 -6.00 -11.60 -8.79
C ILE A 62 -4.94 -12.25 -9.69
N GLY A 63 -5.10 -13.53 -10.01
CA GLY A 63 -4.17 -14.27 -10.86
C GLY A 63 -2.88 -14.64 -10.13
N MET A 64 -2.98 -15.10 -8.88
CA MET A 64 -1.85 -15.74 -8.19
C MET A 64 -2.31 -17.07 -7.58
N GLY A 65 -1.45 -18.07 -7.64
CA GLY A 65 -1.54 -19.28 -6.85
C GLY A 65 -0.60 -19.18 -5.66
N VAL A 66 -1.13 -19.56 -4.51
CA VAL A 66 -0.38 -19.67 -3.26
C VAL A 66 -0.21 -21.15 -2.92
N GLY A 67 0.95 -21.50 -2.38
CA GLY A 67 1.23 -22.84 -1.87
C GLY A 67 1.81 -22.76 -0.46
N VAL A 68 1.36 -23.67 0.38
CA VAL A 68 1.88 -23.81 1.75
C VAL A 68 3.19 -24.59 1.71
N ARG A 69 4.19 -24.09 2.43
CA ARG A 69 5.47 -24.75 2.70
C ARG A 69 5.75 -24.72 4.20
N ASP A 70 6.81 -25.41 4.57
CA ASP A 70 7.30 -25.53 5.95
C ASP A 70 7.50 -24.15 6.63
N ARG A 71 7.96 -23.15 5.86
CA ARG A 71 8.18 -21.77 6.32
C ARG A 71 7.02 -20.81 6.00
N GLY A 72 5.79 -21.31 5.90
CA GLY A 72 4.61 -20.51 5.61
C GLY A 72 4.17 -20.52 4.14
N ILE A 73 3.48 -19.46 3.72
CA ILE A 73 2.80 -19.43 2.43
C ILE A 73 3.67 -18.72 1.40
N LEU A 74 3.88 -19.33 0.24
CA LEU A 74 4.60 -18.71 -0.86
C LEU A 74 3.79 -18.68 -2.14
N ILE A 75 4.18 -17.78 -3.03
CA ILE A 75 3.59 -17.67 -4.35
C ILE A 75 4.19 -18.77 -5.23
N THR A 76 3.36 -19.74 -5.60
CA THR A 76 3.76 -20.89 -6.44
C THR A 76 3.55 -20.61 -7.91
N THR A 77 2.48 -19.89 -8.25
CA THR A 77 2.14 -19.56 -9.62
C THR A 77 1.66 -18.12 -9.71
N VAL A 78 1.93 -17.47 -10.82
CA VAL A 78 1.40 -16.14 -11.10
C VAL A 78 0.91 -16.14 -12.54
N VAL A 79 -0.31 -15.66 -12.74
CA VAL A 79 -0.98 -15.63 -14.05
C VAL A 79 -0.48 -14.38 -14.79
N PRO A 80 0.18 -14.54 -15.94
CA PRO A 80 0.64 -13.41 -16.73
C PRO A 80 -0.56 -12.54 -17.16
N GLY A 81 -0.38 -11.21 -17.16
CA GLY A 81 -1.44 -10.24 -17.46
C GLY A 81 -2.43 -9.97 -16.31
N SER A 82 -2.17 -10.51 -15.12
CA SER A 82 -2.93 -10.19 -13.91
C SER A 82 -2.18 -9.21 -13.02
N VAL A 83 -2.89 -8.48 -12.14
CA VAL A 83 -2.28 -7.47 -11.27
C VAL A 83 -1.27 -8.07 -10.28
N ALA A 84 -1.41 -9.36 -9.95
CA ALA A 84 -0.37 -10.07 -9.22
C ALA A 84 0.95 -10.16 -10.00
N ALA A 85 0.94 -10.43 -11.32
CA ALA A 85 2.16 -10.58 -12.12
C ALA A 85 3.01 -9.32 -12.18
N GLU A 86 2.38 -8.15 -12.06
CA GLU A 86 3.07 -6.86 -12.12
C GLU A 86 3.82 -6.53 -10.84
N LYS A 87 3.42 -7.11 -9.70
CA LYS A 87 3.93 -6.74 -8.37
C LYS A 87 4.53 -7.89 -7.58
N LEU A 88 4.09 -9.11 -7.84
CA LEU A 88 4.47 -10.33 -7.14
C LEU A 88 5.26 -11.25 -8.05
N LYS A 89 6.17 -12.03 -7.45
CA LYS A 89 6.98 -13.02 -8.14
C LYS A 89 6.81 -14.40 -7.50
N VAL A 90 7.00 -15.44 -8.31
CA VAL A 90 7.07 -16.81 -7.80
C VAL A 90 8.24 -16.90 -6.81
N GLY A 91 7.97 -17.43 -5.61
CA GLY A 91 8.91 -17.50 -4.49
C GLY A 91 8.80 -16.37 -3.47
N ASP A 92 8.02 -15.31 -3.72
CA ASP A 92 7.69 -14.34 -2.67
C ASP A 92 6.84 -15.05 -1.60
N ARG A 93 7.18 -14.89 -0.32
CA ARG A 93 6.40 -15.42 0.81
C ARG A 93 5.37 -14.41 1.25
N ILE A 94 4.15 -14.83 1.53
CA ILE A 94 3.10 -13.94 2.03
C ILE A 94 3.03 -14.07 3.55
N LEU A 95 3.31 -12.96 4.23
CA LEU A 95 3.28 -12.86 5.69
C LEU A 95 1.89 -12.41 6.17
N ALA A 96 1.33 -11.38 5.51
CA ALA A 96 0.05 -10.80 5.90
C ALA A 96 -0.76 -10.26 4.71
N VAL A 97 -2.07 -10.14 4.91
CA VAL A 97 -3.04 -9.61 3.95
C VAL A 97 -3.86 -8.50 4.61
N ASN A 98 -3.85 -7.29 4.06
CA ASN A 98 -4.48 -6.09 4.62
C ASN A 98 -4.14 -5.87 6.10
N GLY A 99 -2.90 -6.13 6.49
CA GLY A 99 -2.45 -6.02 7.88
C GLY A 99 -2.96 -7.14 8.79
N ARG A 100 -3.42 -8.26 8.22
CA ARG A 100 -3.77 -9.47 8.99
C ARG A 100 -2.77 -10.60 8.71
N PRO A 101 -2.07 -11.12 9.73
CA PRO A 101 -1.18 -12.27 9.56
C PRO A 101 -1.98 -13.48 9.04
N ILE A 102 -1.39 -14.22 8.13
CA ILE A 102 -2.00 -15.42 7.55
C ILE A 102 -1.02 -16.59 7.63
N LEU A 103 -1.46 -17.69 8.24
CA LEU A 103 -0.68 -18.93 8.35
C LEU A 103 -1.14 -19.97 7.32
N ASP A 104 -2.43 -19.96 6.98
CA ASP A 104 -3.03 -20.92 6.07
C ASP A 104 -3.38 -20.34 4.70
N GLN A 105 -3.19 -21.15 3.65
CA GLN A 105 -3.63 -20.85 2.29
C GLN A 105 -5.13 -20.47 2.23
N ARG A 106 -5.98 -21.15 3.01
CA ARG A 106 -7.42 -20.87 3.07
C ARG A 106 -7.68 -19.46 3.59
N SER A 107 -6.94 -19.03 4.59
CA SER A 107 -7.05 -17.70 5.20
C SER A 107 -6.63 -16.60 4.21
N VAL A 108 -5.63 -16.86 3.37
CA VAL A 108 -5.26 -15.95 2.26
C VAL A 108 -6.41 -15.80 1.30
N VAL A 109 -6.93 -16.91 0.78
CA VAL A 109 -8.01 -16.89 -0.21
C VAL A 109 -9.26 -16.22 0.37
N LYS A 110 -9.59 -16.46 1.64
CA LYS A 110 -10.70 -15.81 2.33
C LYS A 110 -10.48 -14.30 2.47
N SER A 111 -9.29 -13.88 2.91
CA SER A 111 -8.94 -12.46 3.07
C SER A 111 -8.91 -11.74 1.73
N VAL A 112 -8.35 -12.39 0.71
CA VAL A 112 -8.34 -11.92 -0.68
C VAL A 112 -9.78 -11.77 -1.19
N LYS A 113 -10.66 -12.74 -0.98
CA LYS A 113 -12.07 -12.67 -1.40
C LYS A 113 -12.83 -11.58 -0.67
N ALA A 114 -12.64 -11.47 0.64
CA ALA A 114 -13.26 -10.44 1.48
C ALA A 114 -12.73 -9.02 1.17
N SER A 115 -11.50 -8.92 0.66
CA SER A 115 -10.97 -7.66 0.15
C SER A 115 -11.76 -7.23 -1.07
N GLY A 116 -12.08 -5.95 -1.17
CA GLY A 116 -12.72 -5.37 -2.34
C GLY A 116 -11.69 -5.05 -3.43
N GLN A 117 -11.77 -3.86 -3.99
CA GLN A 117 -10.91 -3.47 -5.11
C GLN A 117 -9.43 -3.32 -4.76
N ARG A 118 -9.09 -3.18 -3.48
CA ARG A 118 -7.72 -2.95 -3.00
C ARG A 118 -7.32 -4.05 -2.03
N LEU A 119 -6.15 -4.62 -2.25
CA LEU A 119 -5.55 -5.66 -1.44
C LEU A 119 -4.11 -5.28 -1.15
N TYR A 120 -3.73 -5.25 0.11
CA TYR A 120 -2.35 -5.05 0.54
C TYR A 120 -1.78 -6.40 0.96
N LEU A 121 -0.67 -6.80 0.38
CA LEU A 121 0.03 -8.02 0.74
C LEU A 121 1.38 -7.65 1.32
N GLN A 122 1.62 -8.06 2.56
CA GLN A 122 2.96 -8.03 3.12
C GLN A 122 3.65 -9.32 2.69
N ILE A 123 4.71 -9.15 1.90
CA ILE A 123 5.51 -10.26 1.43
C ILE A 123 6.93 -10.20 2.00
N ALA A 124 7.54 -11.36 2.18
CA ALA A 124 8.97 -11.52 2.42
C ALA A 124 9.62 -12.06 1.15
N ARG A 125 10.52 -11.28 0.56
CA ARG A 125 11.31 -11.68 -0.59
C ARG A 125 12.66 -12.19 -0.08
N PRO A 126 12.98 -13.49 -0.24
CA PRO A 126 14.29 -13.99 0.16
C PRO A 126 15.35 -13.34 -0.71
N HIS A 127 16.42 -12.82 -0.10
CA HIS A 127 17.58 -12.35 -0.85
C HIS A 127 18.18 -13.58 -1.56
N LYS A 128 18.05 -13.67 -2.88
CA LYS A 128 18.72 -14.73 -3.65
C LYS A 128 20.22 -14.49 -3.55
N VAL A 129 20.86 -15.10 -2.55
CA VAL A 129 22.30 -15.34 -2.58
C VAL A 129 22.50 -16.34 -3.72
N HIS A 130 22.76 -15.82 -4.92
CA HIS A 130 23.35 -16.64 -5.97
C HIS A 130 24.64 -17.20 -5.39
N LYS A 131 24.69 -18.52 -5.21
CA LYS A 131 25.91 -19.25 -4.89
C LYS A 131 26.42 -19.88 -6.17
#